data_AF-A0A969RK05-F1
#
_entry.id   AF-A0A969RK05-F1
#
_cell.length_a   1.000
_cell.length_b   1.000
_cell.length_c   1.000
_cell.angle_alpha   90.00
_cell.angle_beta   90.00
_cell.angle_gamma   90.00
#
_symmetry.space_group_name_H-M   'P 1'
#
loop_
_entity.id
_entity.type
_entity.pdbx_description
1 polymer ?
#
loop_
_entity_poly.entity_id
_entity_poly.type
_entity_poly.pdbx_seq_one_letter_code
_entity_poly.pdbx_strand_id
1 'polypeptide(L)'
;MIMTLKSILELSAKETLSDYVTAIAWSPMGNTLAAASGSGEVRLLKNFVSLSLCQPTGQSIDALAFSFDGKWLAAGGQDGTMTLWQMHEDVPRIADTLECSSWVDRLVWHPTCNHLAFNQ
;
A
#
# COMPACT_ATOMS: atom_id res chain seq x y z
N MET A 1 -39.61 -22.38 -8.34
CA MET A 1 -38.98 -21.04 -8.19
C MET A 1 -37.50 -21.28 -7.98
N ILE A 2 -36.66 -21.07 -9.01
CA ILE A 2 -35.22 -21.36 -8.95
C ILE A 2 -34.53 -20.07 -8.54
N MET A 3 -33.91 -20.04 -7.37
CA MET A 3 -33.03 -18.94 -6.95
C MET A 3 -31.70 -19.12 -7.68
N THR A 4 -31.39 -18.22 -8.61
CA THR A 4 -30.06 -18.14 -9.21
C THR A 4 -29.08 -17.59 -8.17
N LEU A 5 -27.98 -18.32 -7.90
CA LEU A 5 -26.88 -17.79 -7.09
C LEU A 5 -26.33 -16.54 -7.78
N LYS A 6 -26.39 -15.41 -7.09
CA LYS A 6 -25.67 -14.20 -7.48
C LYS A 6 -24.16 -14.49 -7.33
N SER A 7 -23.36 -14.08 -8.31
CA SER A 7 -21.90 -14.19 -8.21
C SER A 7 -21.42 -13.54 -6.91
N ILE A 8 -20.59 -14.24 -6.14
CA ILE A 8 -19.99 -13.72 -4.90
C ILE A 8 -18.82 -12.76 -5.18
N LEU A 9 -18.41 -12.63 -6.44
CA LEU A 9 -17.30 -11.81 -6.89
C LEU A 9 -17.78 -10.94 -8.07
N GLU A 10 -17.59 -9.63 -7.94
CA GLU A 10 -17.77 -8.67 -9.02
C GLU A 10 -16.46 -7.89 -9.19
N LEU A 11 -15.98 -7.79 -10.43
CA LEU A 11 -14.81 -6.98 -10.73
C LEU A 11 -15.21 -5.51 -10.75
N SER A 12 -14.82 -4.75 -9.72
CA SER A 12 -15.15 -3.33 -9.63
C SER A 12 -14.10 -2.41 -10.25
N ALA A 13 -12.83 -2.82 -10.28
CA ALA A 13 -11.73 -2.04 -10.86
C ALA A 13 -10.51 -2.90 -11.19
N LYS A 14 -9.63 -2.37 -12.03
CA LYS A 14 -8.36 -3.00 -12.43
C LYS A 14 -7.30 -1.92 -12.59
N GLU A 15 -6.13 -2.16 -12.02
CA GLU A 15 -4.94 -1.33 -12.18
C GLU A 15 -3.79 -2.16 -12.75
N THR A 16 -2.88 -1.48 -13.44
CA THR A 16 -1.64 -2.07 -13.97
C THR A 16 -0.47 -1.29 -13.39
N LEU A 17 0.46 -2.00 -12.76
CA LEU A 17 1.76 -1.47 -12.35
C LEU A 17 2.80 -1.81 -13.41
N SER A 18 3.92 -1.12 -13.35
CA SER A 18 5.03 -1.22 -14.31
C SER A 18 5.84 -2.52 -14.23
N ASP A 19 5.67 -3.30 -13.16
CA ASP A 19 6.28 -4.62 -12.96
C ASP A 19 5.34 -5.52 -12.13
N TYR A 20 5.77 -6.73 -11.76
CA TYR A 20 4.98 -7.62 -10.93
C TYR A 20 4.65 -6.98 -9.57
N VAL A 21 3.43 -7.23 -9.09
CA VAL A 21 2.93 -6.72 -7.82
C VAL A 21 3.55 -7.53 -6.68
N THR A 22 4.19 -6.83 -5.76
CA THR A 22 4.92 -7.40 -4.61
C THR A 22 4.11 -7.34 -3.32
N ALA A 23 3.34 -6.26 -3.14
CA ALA A 23 2.50 -6.06 -1.97
C ALA A 23 1.20 -5.32 -2.30
N ILE A 24 0.15 -5.62 -1.55
CA ILE A 24 -1.13 -4.89 -1.56
C ILE A 24 -1.64 -4.70 -0.14
N ALA A 25 -2.30 -3.58 0.14
CA ALA A 25 -2.89 -3.30 1.45
C ALA A 25 -4.18 -2.49 1.32
N TRP A 26 -5.25 -2.95 1.97
CA TRP A 26 -6.46 -2.16 2.12
C TRP A 26 -6.33 -1.19 3.29
N SER A 27 -6.77 0.05 3.10
CA SER A 27 -7.03 0.95 4.22
C SER A 27 -8.16 0.37 5.09
N PRO A 28 -8.06 0.42 6.43
CA PRO A 28 -9.15 0.04 7.33
C PRO A 28 -10.45 0.82 7.11
N MET A 29 -10.37 2.00 6.49
CA MET A 29 -11.54 2.80 6.11
C MET A 29 -12.27 2.27 4.86
N GLY A 30 -11.69 1.28 4.15
CA GLY A 30 -12.31 0.55 3.04
C GLY A 30 -12.39 1.30 1.71
N ASN A 31 -11.98 2.57 1.65
CA ASN A 31 -12.10 3.42 0.46
C ASN A 31 -10.84 3.47 -0.42
N THR A 32 -9.73 2.91 0.06
CA THR A 32 -8.41 3.01 -0.59
C THR A 32 -7.69 1.67 -0.53
N LEU A 33 -7.25 1.19 -1.69
CA LEU A 33 -6.30 0.08 -1.84
C LEU A 33 -4.94 0.65 -2.24
N ALA A 34 -3.86 0.21 -1.60
CA ALA A 34 -2.50 0.46 -2.05
C ALA A 34 -1.93 -0.80 -2.72
N ALA A 35 -1.11 -0.60 -3.74
CA ALA A 35 -0.35 -1.65 -4.42
C ALA A 35 1.07 -1.17 -4.70
N ALA A 36 2.04 -2.08 -4.56
CA ALA A 36 3.45 -1.85 -4.85
C ALA A 36 3.99 -2.88 -5.86
N SER A 37 5.09 -2.54 -6.53
CA SER A 37 5.74 -3.43 -7.51
C SER A 37 7.24 -3.62 -7.27
N GLY A 38 7.77 -4.63 -7.98
CA GLY A 38 9.21 -4.90 -8.10
C GLY A 38 10.04 -3.77 -8.71
N SER A 39 9.40 -2.82 -9.40
CA SER A 39 10.04 -1.62 -9.95
C SER A 39 10.10 -0.44 -8.98
N GLY A 40 9.54 -0.57 -7.77
CA GLY A 40 9.48 0.49 -6.77
C GLY A 40 8.31 1.45 -6.90
N GLU A 41 7.36 1.16 -7.80
CA GLU A 41 6.15 1.94 -7.95
C GLU A 41 5.20 1.70 -6.77
N VAL A 42 4.54 2.75 -6.29
CA VAL A 42 3.43 2.63 -5.33
C VAL A 42 2.23 3.38 -5.88
N ARG A 43 1.10 2.69 -6.03
CA ARG A 43 -0.17 3.26 -6.47
C ARG A 43 -1.25 3.10 -5.42
N LEU A 44 -2.16 4.07 -5.40
CA LEU A 44 -3.43 3.98 -4.71
C LEU A 44 -4.56 3.84 -5.73
N LEU A 45 -5.56 3.06 -5.35
CA LEU A 45 -6.87 3.03 -5.96
C LEU A 45 -7.87 3.52 -4.91
N LYS A 46 -8.23 4.80 -4.99
CA LYS A 46 -9.15 5.47 -4.06
C LYS A 46 -10.48 5.74 -4.75
N ASN A 47 -11.57 5.17 -4.26
CA ASN A 47 -12.89 5.28 -4.91
C ASN A 47 -12.86 5.00 -6.43
N PHE A 48 -12.08 4.00 -6.85
CA PHE A 48 -11.86 3.62 -8.26
C PHE A 48 -11.09 4.63 -9.11
N VAL A 49 -10.44 5.62 -8.49
CA VAL A 49 -9.52 6.55 -9.14
C VAL A 49 -8.08 6.17 -8.79
N SER A 50 -7.26 5.99 -9.82
CA SER A 50 -5.83 5.70 -9.70
C SER A 50 -5.04 6.96 -9.33
N LEU A 51 -4.14 6.82 -8.35
CA LEU A 51 -3.18 7.86 -7.98
C LEU A 51 -1.80 7.23 -7.78
N SER A 52 -0.78 7.75 -8.45
CA SER A 52 0.61 7.35 -8.20
C SER A 52 1.16 8.10 -6.99
N LEU A 53 1.68 7.36 -6.00
CA LEU A 53 2.41 7.92 -4.85
C LEU A 53 3.91 7.92 -5.08
N CYS A 54 4.42 6.88 -5.72
CA CYS A 54 5.82 6.74 -6.07
C CYS A 54 5.92 6.23 -7.51
N GLN A 55 6.77 6.87 -8.31
CA GLN A 55 7.11 6.41 -9.64
C GLN A 55 8.15 5.29 -9.55
N PRO A 56 8.29 4.45 -10.59
CA PRO A 56 9.31 3.40 -10.61
C PRO A 56 10.70 3.96 -10.30
N THR A 57 11.33 3.45 -9.25
CA THR A 57 12.69 3.83 -8.81
C THR A 57 13.74 2.83 -9.28
N GLY A 58 13.31 1.64 -9.69
CA GLY A 58 14.17 0.50 -10.01
C GLY A 58 14.62 -0.30 -8.78
N GLN A 59 14.06 -0.02 -7.60
CA GLN A 59 14.27 -0.78 -6.36
C GLN A 59 12.95 -1.33 -5.86
N SER A 60 12.85 -2.64 -5.61
CA SER A 60 11.58 -3.28 -5.23
C SER A 60 11.05 -2.72 -3.92
N ILE A 61 9.75 -2.42 -3.87
CA ILE A 61 9.01 -2.20 -2.62
C ILE A 61 8.36 -3.52 -2.26
N ASP A 62 8.79 -4.14 -1.17
CA ASP A 62 8.41 -5.51 -0.82
C ASP A 62 7.31 -5.58 0.24
N ALA A 63 7.03 -4.47 0.93
CA ALA A 63 6.02 -4.43 1.98
C ALA A 63 5.21 -3.13 1.97
N LEU A 64 3.90 -3.25 2.23
CA LEU A 64 2.95 -2.14 2.40
C LEU A 64 2.03 -2.42 3.60
N ALA A 65 1.75 -1.40 4.41
CA ALA A 65 0.68 -1.47 5.41
C ALA A 65 0.10 -0.10 5.76
N PHE A 66 -1.22 -0.08 5.93
CA PHE A 66 -1.94 1.06 6.49
C PHE A 66 -1.98 0.99 8.02
N SER A 67 -1.91 2.15 8.66
CA SER A 67 -2.20 2.27 10.09
C SER A 67 -3.68 1.96 10.38
N PHE A 68 -3.96 1.54 11.61
CA PHE A 68 -5.33 1.24 12.06
C PHE A 68 -6.30 2.40 11.84
N ASP A 69 -5.84 3.64 12.08
CA ASP A 69 -6.65 4.84 11.87
C ASP A 69 -6.76 5.27 10.39
N GLY A 70 -6.10 4.55 9.47
CA GLY A 70 -6.07 4.83 8.04
C GLY A 70 -5.31 6.09 7.64
N LYS A 71 -4.67 6.78 8.58
CA LYS A 71 -3.98 8.07 8.34
C LYS A 71 -2.56 7.92 7.83
N TRP A 72 -1.98 6.72 7.90
CA TRP A 72 -0.61 6.46 7.50
C TRP A 72 -0.55 5.25 6.57
N LEU A 73 0.30 5.35 5.56
CA LEU A 73 0.77 4.23 4.76
C LEU A 73 2.27 4.13 4.94
N ALA A 74 2.77 2.93 5.24
CA ALA A 74 4.19 2.61 5.23
C ALA A 74 4.51 1.74 4.03
N ALA A 75 5.63 2.03 3.36
CA ALA A 75 6.24 1.15 2.36
C ALA A 75 7.72 0.95 2.67
N GLY A 76 8.20 -0.28 2.46
CA GLY A 76 9.61 -0.63 2.60
C GLY A 76 10.04 -1.63 1.54
N GLY A 77 11.34 -1.67 1.24
CA GLY A 77 11.86 -2.42 0.11
C GLY A 77 13.34 -2.80 0.17
N GLN A 78 13.89 -3.15 -0.99
CA GLN A 78 15.25 -3.69 -1.15
C GLN A 78 16.37 -2.68 -0.90
N ASP A 79 16.10 -1.39 -1.07
CA ASP A 79 17.07 -0.33 -0.87
C ASP A 79 17.27 0.04 0.60
N GLY A 80 16.51 -0.58 1.51
CA GLY A 80 16.51 -0.25 2.93
C GLY A 80 15.78 1.04 3.26
N THR A 81 15.16 1.70 2.29
CA THR A 81 14.37 2.91 2.50
C THR A 81 12.96 2.53 2.93
N MET A 82 12.52 3.03 4.09
CA MET A 82 11.11 3.00 4.48
C MET A 82 10.49 4.38 4.33
N THR A 83 9.47 4.50 3.48
CA THR A 83 8.73 5.75 3.28
C THR A 83 7.38 5.70 4.01
N LEU A 84 7.07 6.78 4.72
CA LEU A 84 5.79 7.00 5.38
C LEU A 84 5.03 8.12 4.70
N TRP A 85 3.82 7.82 4.23
CA TRP A 85 2.89 8.84 3.74
C TRP A 85 1.82 9.13 4.77
N GLN A 86 1.52 10.41 4.94
CA GLN A 86 0.30 10.86 5.57
C GLN A 86 -0.85 10.83 4.55
N MET A 87 -1.91 10.12 4.88
CA MET A 87 -3.07 9.87 4.04
C MET A 87 -4.18 10.86 4.42
N HIS A 88 -4.31 11.95 3.64
CA HIS A 88 -5.39 12.94 3.79
C HIS A 88 -6.49 12.75 2.73
N GLU A 89 -7.61 13.45 2.89
CA GLU A 89 -8.73 13.38 1.95
C GLU A 89 -8.36 13.85 0.53
N ASP A 90 -7.51 14.86 0.41
CA ASP A 90 -7.20 15.46 -0.90
C ASP A 90 -5.98 14.82 -1.58
N VAL A 91 -4.81 14.92 -0.95
CA VAL A 91 -3.54 14.46 -1.55
C VAL A 91 -2.62 13.89 -0.47
N PRO A 92 -2.21 12.62 -0.57
CA PRO A 92 -1.21 12.05 0.31
C PRO A 92 0.14 12.76 0.18
N ARG A 93 0.90 12.83 1.27
CA ARG A 93 2.23 13.47 1.29
C ARG A 93 3.22 12.62 2.06
N ILE A 94 4.48 12.62 1.62
CA ILE A 94 5.56 12.01 2.38
C ILE A 94 5.70 12.80 3.69
N ALA A 95 5.62 12.07 4.80
CA ALA A 95 5.80 12.62 6.13
C ALA A 95 7.19 12.32 6.68
N ASP A 96 7.71 11.13 6.38
CA ASP A 96 9.05 10.73 6.80
C ASP A 96 9.64 9.67 5.86
N THR A 97 10.97 9.59 5.86
CA THR A 97 11.76 8.59 5.14
C THR A 97 12.87 8.12 6.06
N LEU A 98 12.88 6.82 6.34
CA LEU A 98 13.82 6.19 7.27
C LEU A 98 14.79 5.28 6.52
N GLU A 99 16.07 5.48 6.75
CA GLU A 99 17.15 4.62 6.27
C GLU A 99 17.32 3.42 7.23
N CYS A 100 17.10 2.22 6.72
CA CYS A 100 17.27 0.97 7.47
C CYS A 100 18.60 0.29 7.08
N SER A 101 19.18 -0.49 8.00
CA SER A 101 20.44 -1.19 7.75
C SER A 101 20.34 -2.39 6.81
N SER A 102 19.12 -2.81 6.47
CA SER A 102 18.80 -3.98 5.65
C SER A 102 17.49 -3.74 4.89
N TRP A 103 17.14 -4.66 3.98
CA TRP A 103 15.86 -4.62 3.27
C TRP A 103 14.66 -4.71 4.23
N VAL A 104 13.54 -4.10 3.84
CA VAL A 104 12.29 -4.14 4.59
C VAL A 104 11.25 -4.95 3.80
N ASP A 105 11.21 -6.26 4.03
CA ASP A 105 10.30 -7.20 3.36
C ASP A 105 9.06 -7.54 4.21
N ARG A 106 9.01 -7.04 5.45
CA ARG A 106 7.92 -7.21 6.40
C ARG A 106 7.72 -5.94 7.21
N LEU A 107 6.52 -5.39 7.15
CA LEU A 107 6.06 -4.35 8.06
C LEU A 107 4.58 -4.55 8.39
N VAL A 108 4.20 -4.21 9.63
CA VAL A 108 2.82 -4.31 10.13
C VAL A 108 2.56 -3.18 11.11
N TRP A 109 1.42 -2.51 10.94
CA TRP A 109 0.91 -1.60 11.96
C TRP A 109 0.20 -2.39 13.06
N HIS A 110 0.32 -1.91 14.29
CA HIS A 110 -0.45 -2.43 15.40
C HIS A 110 -1.96 -2.23 15.13
N PRO A 111 -2.81 -3.23 15.41
CA PRO A 111 -4.21 -3.21 14.97
C PRO A 111 -5.10 -2.23 15.74
N THR A 112 -4.59 -1.51 16.74
CA THR A 112 -5.38 -0.56 17.54
C THR A 112 -4.64 0.74 17.88
N CYS A 113 -3.37 0.88 17.50
CA CYS A 113 -2.60 2.11 17.74
C CYS A 113 -1.55 2.32 16.66
N ASN A 114 -0.97 3.51 16.59
CA ASN A 114 0.00 3.88 15.55
C ASN A 114 1.43 3.47 15.93
N HIS A 115 1.62 2.19 16.26
CA HIS A 115 2.94 1.57 16.35
C HIS A 115 3.20 0.76 15.09
N LEU A 116 4.37 0.92 14.50
CA LEU A 116 4.81 0.17 13.33
C LEU A 116 5.90 -0.82 13.76
N ALA A 117 5.72 -2.08 13.44
CA ALA A 117 6.75 -3.11 13.56
C ALA A 117 7.23 -3.49 12.16
N PHE A 118 8.53 -3.66 11.98
CA PHE A 118 9.14 -4.05 10.72
C PHE A 118 10.42 -4.84 10.97
N ASN A 119 10.88 -5.58 9.96
CA ASN A 119 12.16 -6.26 10.02
C ASN A 119 13.31 -5.26 9.80
N GLN A 120 14.41 -5.41 10.53
CA GLN A 120 15.63 -4.63 10.40
C GLN A 120 16.85 -5.57 10.34
#